data_AF-A0A1I2P7A2-F1
#
_entry.id   AF-A0A1I2P7A2-F1
#
_cell.length_a   1.000
_cell.length_b   1.000
_cell.length_c   1.000
_cell.angle_alpha   90.00
_cell.angle_beta   90.00
_cell.angle_gamma   90.00
#
_symmetry.space_group_name_H-M   'P 1'
#
loop_
_entity.id
_entity.type
_entity.pdbx_description
1 polymer ?
#
loop_
_entity_poly.entity_id
_entity_poly.type
_entity_poly.pdbx_seq_one_letter_code
_entity_poly.pdbx_strand_id
1 'polypeptide(L)'
;MNLTKEHILTLLEEVKDPEIPVLSLVDLGVITGVDISEENHVTVNMTPTFAGCPAMDYMKKDVERTLEKYGISKYTVNMSFDKPWDSNKLSERGRQHLKEFGLAPPPKYDLILDLDILEHVRCPYCDSEDTTLRTPFGPTLCRSMHYCNNCRQMFEQFKPL
;
A
#
# COMPACT_ATOMS: atom_id res chain seq x y z
N MET A 1 2.10 -17.50 -25.15
CA MET A 1 1.84 -16.25 -24.41
C MET A 1 3.14 -15.91 -23.71
N ASN A 2 3.86 -14.88 -24.14
CA ASN A 2 5.13 -14.52 -23.52
C ASN A 2 4.80 -13.84 -22.18
N LEU A 3 5.11 -14.51 -21.07
CA LEU A 3 4.96 -13.92 -19.75
C LEU A 3 6.05 -12.86 -19.58
N THR A 4 5.65 -11.62 -19.36
CA THR A 4 6.57 -10.53 -19.01
C THR A 4 6.27 -10.03 -17.61
N LYS A 5 7.27 -9.42 -16.98
CA LYS A 5 7.12 -8.82 -15.64
C LYS A 5 5.98 -7.80 -15.61
N GLU A 6 5.90 -6.96 -16.64
CA GLU A 6 4.88 -5.90 -16.77
C GLU A 6 3.49 -6.52 -16.90
N HIS A 7 3.36 -7.64 -17.61
CA HIS A 7 2.11 -8.36 -17.71
C HIS A 7 1.66 -8.87 -16.34
N ILE A 8 2.55 -9.53 -15.59
CA ILE A 8 2.22 -10.01 -14.23
C ILE A 8 1.83 -8.84 -13.32
N LEU A 9 2.59 -7.74 -13.31
CA LEU A 9 2.25 -6.56 -12.51
C LEU A 9 0.87 -6.02 -12.88
N THR A 10 0.52 -6.00 -14.17
CA THR A 10 -0.82 -5.57 -14.63
C THR A 10 -1.93 -6.47 -14.07
N LEU A 11 -1.71 -7.80 -14.05
CA LEU A 11 -2.68 -8.73 -13.46
C LEU A 11 -2.83 -8.51 -11.96
N LEU A 12 -1.71 -8.27 -11.26
CA LEU A 12 -1.70 -8.03 -9.81
C LEU A 12 -2.32 -6.68 -9.40
N GLU A 13 -2.64 -5.79 -10.34
CA GLU A 13 -3.44 -4.59 -10.04
C GLU A 13 -4.88 -4.93 -9.61
N GLU A 14 -5.39 -6.12 -9.95
CA GLU A 14 -6.69 -6.61 -9.48
C GLU A 14 -6.68 -6.96 -7.99
N VAL A 15 -5.51 -7.29 -7.43
CA VAL A 15 -5.39 -7.66 -6.03
C VAL A 15 -5.38 -6.40 -5.19
N LYS A 16 -6.45 -6.21 -4.42
CA LYS A 16 -6.65 -5.02 -3.57
C LYS A 16 -6.22 -5.28 -2.13
N ASP A 17 -5.85 -4.20 -1.46
CA ASP A 17 -5.64 -4.25 -0.01
C ASP A 17 -7.00 -4.48 0.70
N PRO A 18 -7.08 -5.45 1.62
CA PRO A 18 -8.35 -5.78 2.27
C PRO A 18 -8.82 -4.72 3.27
N GLU A 19 -7.91 -3.86 3.77
CA GLU A 19 -8.24 -2.71 4.63
C GLU A 19 -8.50 -1.43 3.81
N ILE A 20 -7.88 -1.33 2.62
CA ILE A 20 -7.96 -0.17 1.72
C ILE A 20 -8.32 -0.63 0.29
N PRO A 21 -9.59 -0.99 0.02
CA PRO A 21 -9.98 -1.63 -1.25
C PRO A 21 -9.74 -0.80 -2.52
N VAL A 22 -9.51 0.51 -2.37
CA VAL A 22 -9.15 1.41 -3.48
C VAL A 22 -7.69 1.28 -3.93
N LEU A 23 -6.83 0.64 -3.13
CA LEU A 23 -5.42 0.41 -3.44
C LEU A 23 -5.18 -1.00 -3.91
N SER A 24 -4.45 -1.14 -5.02
CA SER A 24 -3.85 -2.43 -5.38
C SER A 24 -2.56 -2.68 -4.61
N LEU A 25 -2.17 -3.95 -4.50
CA LEU A 25 -0.87 -4.34 -3.93
C LEU A 25 0.30 -3.76 -4.75
N VAL A 26 0.10 -3.55 -6.04
CA VAL A 26 1.08 -2.88 -6.91
C VAL A 26 1.16 -1.39 -6.58
N ASP A 27 0.02 -0.71 -6.41
CA ASP A 27 0.00 0.72 -6.07
C ASP A 27 0.61 1.01 -4.71
N LEU A 28 0.41 0.12 -3.74
CA LEU A 28 1.04 0.14 -2.43
C LEU A 28 2.56 -0.08 -2.49
N GLY A 29 3.06 -0.66 -3.58
CA GLY A 29 4.46 -1.07 -3.68
C GLY A 29 4.82 -2.20 -2.71
N VAL A 30 3.84 -3.02 -2.30
CA VAL A 30 4.10 -4.22 -1.50
C VAL A 30 4.63 -5.37 -2.35
N ILE A 31 4.39 -5.35 -3.67
CA ILE A 31 5.05 -6.25 -4.63
C ILE A 31 6.45 -5.72 -4.89
N THR A 32 7.47 -6.36 -4.30
CA THR A 32 8.87 -5.90 -4.36
C THR A 32 9.61 -6.43 -5.58
N GLY A 33 9.14 -7.53 -6.16
CA GLY A 33 9.77 -8.14 -7.32
C GLY A 33 8.90 -9.20 -7.99
N VAL A 34 9.09 -9.36 -9.28
CA VAL A 34 8.53 -10.46 -10.07
C VAL A 34 9.63 -10.96 -10.98
N ASP A 35 9.93 -12.25 -10.86
CA ASP A 35 10.95 -12.95 -11.63
C ASP A 35 10.29 -14.08 -12.42
N ILE A 36 10.70 -14.27 -13.67
CA ILE A 36 10.15 -15.29 -14.56
C ILE A 36 11.31 -16.15 -15.04
N SER A 37 11.25 -17.46 -14.76
CA SER A 37 12.28 -18.41 -15.20
C SER A 37 12.15 -18.77 -16.67
N GLU A 38 13.19 -19.39 -17.24
CA GLU A 38 13.16 -19.93 -18.61
C GLU A 38 12.06 -21.00 -18.82
N GLU A 39 11.59 -21.64 -17.75
CA GLU A 39 10.50 -22.62 -17.77
C GLU A 39 9.10 -22.00 -17.54
N ASN A 40 8.99 -20.68 -17.64
CA ASN A 40 7.77 -19.91 -17.34
C ASN A 40 7.28 -20.06 -15.89
N HIS A 41 8.19 -20.29 -14.93
CA HIS A 41 7.86 -20.26 -13.50
C HIS A 41 7.87 -18.81 -13.01
N VAL A 42 6.75 -18.34 -12.44
CA VAL A 42 6.60 -16.96 -11.95
C VAL A 42 6.83 -16.90 -10.45
N THR A 43 7.88 -16.20 -10.03
CA THR A 43 8.13 -15.92 -8.62
C THR A 43 7.69 -14.49 -8.31
N VAL A 44 6.74 -14.32 -7.41
CA VAL A 44 6.29 -13.01 -6.91
C VAL A 44 6.83 -12.82 -5.49
N ASN A 45 7.61 -11.76 -5.30
CA ASN A 45 8.11 -11.36 -3.99
C ASN A 45 7.28 -10.19 -3.49
N MET A 46 6.81 -10.29 -2.25
CA MET A 46 6.04 -9.25 -1.59
C MET A 46 6.50 -9.00 -0.15
N THR A 47 6.20 -7.83 0.37
CA THR A 47 6.50 -7.41 1.74
C THR A 47 5.26 -6.75 2.36
N PRO A 48 4.93 -6.99 3.63
CA PRO A 48 3.75 -6.37 4.23
C PRO A 48 4.01 -4.91 4.56
N THR A 49 2.96 -4.09 4.57
CA THR A 49 3.04 -2.69 5.03
C THR A 49 3.44 -2.59 6.51
N PHE A 50 3.17 -3.63 7.31
CA PHE A 50 3.60 -3.75 8.70
C PHE A 50 3.85 -5.21 9.08
N ALA A 51 4.88 -5.49 9.88
CA ALA A 51 5.33 -6.86 10.22
C ALA A 51 4.28 -7.72 10.95
N GLY A 52 3.26 -7.11 11.57
CA GLY A 52 2.16 -7.78 12.25
C GLY A 52 0.81 -7.69 11.52
N CYS A 53 0.78 -7.38 10.23
CA CYS A 53 -0.47 -7.25 9.48
C CYS A 53 -1.23 -8.60 9.44
N PRO A 54 -2.44 -8.71 10.02
CA PRO A 54 -3.19 -9.97 10.03
C PRO A 54 -3.64 -10.41 8.63
N ALA A 55 -3.63 -9.48 7.66
CA ALA A 55 -4.08 -9.72 6.30
C ALA A 55 -3.02 -10.34 5.37
N MET A 56 -1.81 -10.61 5.85
CA MET A 56 -0.70 -11.15 5.03
C MET A 56 -1.07 -12.42 4.27
N ASP A 57 -1.63 -13.42 4.97
CA ASP A 57 -2.02 -14.69 4.36
C ASP A 57 -3.16 -14.52 3.36
N TYR A 58 -4.05 -13.57 3.62
CA TYR A 58 -5.15 -13.24 2.72
C TYR A 58 -4.64 -12.60 1.43
N MET A 59 -3.77 -11.59 1.53
CA MET A 59 -3.13 -10.96 0.37
C MET A 59 -2.34 -11.96 -0.45
N LYS A 60 -1.56 -12.85 0.19
CA LYS A 60 -0.81 -13.90 -0.49
C LYS A 60 -1.74 -14.83 -1.28
N LYS A 61 -2.81 -15.32 -0.67
CA LYS A 61 -3.80 -16.18 -1.35
C LYS A 61 -4.50 -15.48 -2.50
N ASP A 62 -4.78 -14.18 -2.38
CA ASP A 62 -5.39 -13.42 -3.46
C ASP A 62 -4.45 -13.22 -4.65
N VAL A 63 -3.15 -13.05 -4.41
CA VAL A 63 -2.12 -13.09 -5.46
C VAL A 63 -2.13 -14.45 -6.16
N GLU A 64 -2.05 -15.55 -5.40
CA GLU A 64 -2.05 -16.92 -5.93
C GLU A 64 -3.31 -17.19 -6.79
N ARG A 65 -4.48 -16.86 -6.27
CA ARG A 65 -5.77 -16.99 -6.98
C ARG A 65 -5.83 -16.17 -8.26
N THR A 66 -5.26 -14.96 -8.25
CA THR A 66 -5.23 -14.10 -9.44
C THR A 66 -4.32 -14.70 -10.51
N LEU A 67 -3.14 -15.21 -10.15
CA LEU A 67 -2.25 -15.91 -11.08
C LEU A 67 -2.94 -17.13 -11.71
N GLU A 68 -3.63 -17.94 -10.90
CA GLU A 68 -4.39 -19.11 -11.37
C GLU A 68 -5.53 -18.73 -12.33
N LYS A 69 -6.30 -17.68 -11.98
CA LYS A 69 -7.39 -17.15 -12.82
C LYS A 69 -6.90 -16.79 -14.23
N TYR A 70 -5.67 -16.31 -14.35
CA TYR A 70 -5.04 -15.93 -15.61
C TYR A 70 -4.24 -17.08 -16.28
N GLY A 71 -4.38 -18.31 -15.79
CA GLY A 71 -3.81 -19.50 -16.41
C GLY A 71 -2.33 -19.75 -16.08
N ILE A 72 -1.79 -19.06 -15.08
CA ILE A 72 -0.41 -19.25 -14.61
C ILE A 72 -0.43 -20.36 -13.55
N SER A 73 0.00 -21.55 -13.93
CA SER A 73 -0.02 -22.74 -13.04
C SER A 73 1.30 -23.00 -12.32
N LYS A 74 2.41 -22.44 -12.80
CA LYS A 74 3.73 -22.55 -12.18
C LYS A 74 4.09 -21.22 -11.52
N TYR A 75 3.83 -21.11 -10.22
CA TYR A 75 4.14 -19.90 -9.49
C TYR A 75 4.68 -20.17 -8.08
N THR A 76 5.31 -19.16 -7.50
CA THR A 76 5.70 -19.13 -6.08
C THR A 76 5.52 -17.72 -5.55
N VAL A 77 4.77 -17.56 -4.47
CA VAL A 77 4.55 -16.26 -3.81
C VAL A 77 5.29 -16.24 -2.48
N ASN A 78 6.30 -15.38 -2.38
CA ASN A 78 7.16 -15.26 -1.21
C ASN A 78 6.84 -13.97 -0.46
N MET A 79 6.62 -14.09 0.84
CA MET A 79 6.55 -12.95 1.77
C MET A 79 7.92 -12.78 2.41
N SER A 80 8.61 -11.67 2.12
CA SER A 80 9.90 -11.33 2.73
C SER A 80 9.76 -10.16 3.71
N PHE A 81 10.49 -10.29 4.82
CA PHE A 81 10.60 -9.29 5.89
C PHE A 81 12.01 -8.68 5.95
N ASP A 82 12.89 -9.04 5.01
CA ASP A 82 14.31 -8.66 5.04
C ASP A 82 14.51 -7.15 4.86
N LYS A 83 13.62 -6.53 4.07
CA LYS A 83 13.55 -5.09 3.88
C LYS A 83 12.18 -4.61 4.33
N PRO A 84 12.08 -3.71 5.32
CA PRO A 84 10.80 -3.16 5.71
C PRO A 84 10.16 -2.42 4.52
N TRP A 85 8.83 -2.49 4.46
CA TRP A 85 8.08 -1.60 3.58
C TRP A 85 8.25 -0.16 4.06
N ASP A 86 8.29 0.77 3.12
CA ASP A 86 8.31 2.20 3.40
C ASP A 86 7.27 2.88 2.52
N SER A 87 6.63 3.92 3.05
CA SER A 87 5.53 4.63 2.40
C SER A 87 5.93 5.48 1.20
N ASN A 88 7.23 5.63 0.92
CA ASN A 88 7.68 6.20 -0.35
C ASN A 88 7.47 5.23 -1.51
N LYS A 89 7.32 3.92 -1.25
CA LYS A 89 6.96 2.91 -2.26
C LYS A 89 5.56 3.10 -2.84
N LEU A 90 4.69 3.86 -2.16
CA LEU A 90 3.35 4.17 -2.63
C LEU A 90 3.41 4.97 -3.95
N SER A 91 2.83 4.39 -5.00
CA SER A 91 2.73 5.00 -6.33
C SER A 91 1.91 6.31 -6.33
N GLU A 92 2.11 7.14 -7.35
CA GLU A 92 1.33 8.38 -7.50
C GLU A 92 -0.17 8.11 -7.68
N ARG A 93 -0.52 7.06 -8.46
CA ARG A 93 -1.90 6.59 -8.60
C ARG A 93 -2.48 6.17 -7.24
N GLY A 94 -1.72 5.42 -6.45
CA GLY A 94 -2.13 5.03 -5.10
C GLY A 94 -2.36 6.23 -4.17
N ARG A 95 -1.48 7.24 -4.22
CA ARG A 95 -1.63 8.49 -3.45
C ARG A 95 -2.93 9.22 -3.82
N GLN A 96 -3.26 9.28 -5.10
CA GLN A 96 -4.50 9.89 -5.57
C GLN A 96 -5.73 9.12 -5.09
N HIS A 97 -5.75 7.79 -5.26
CA HIS A 97 -6.85 6.95 -4.79
C HIS A 97 -7.08 7.04 -3.27
N LEU A 98 -6.00 7.15 -2.47
CA LEU A 98 -6.12 7.40 -1.03
C LEU A 98 -6.88 8.69 -0.76
N LYS A 99 -6.48 9.78 -1.41
CA LYS A 99 -7.11 11.10 -1.24
C LYS A 99 -8.57 11.07 -1.65
N GLU A 100 -8.90 10.46 -2.78
CA GLU A 100 -10.28 10.30 -3.27
C GLU A 100 -11.15 9.48 -2.32
N PHE A 101 -10.57 8.47 -1.66
CA PHE A 101 -11.25 7.69 -0.63
C PHE A 101 -11.40 8.45 0.71
N GLY A 102 -10.82 9.64 0.85
CA GLY A 102 -10.89 10.46 2.07
C GLY A 102 -9.78 10.16 3.09
N LEU A 103 -8.71 9.49 2.66
CA LEU A 103 -7.52 9.22 3.46
C LEU A 103 -6.41 10.17 3.05
N ALA A 104 -5.83 10.89 4.01
CA ALA A 104 -4.66 11.70 3.74
C ALA A 104 -3.47 10.78 3.35
N PRO A 105 -2.88 10.96 2.15
CA PRO A 105 -1.69 10.21 1.76
C PRO A 105 -0.49 10.59 2.63
N PRO A 106 0.46 9.66 2.89
CA PRO A 106 1.68 9.96 3.62
C PRO A 106 2.56 10.91 2.79
N PRO A 107 3.28 11.87 3.40
CA PRO A 107 4.29 12.65 2.67
C PRO A 107 5.43 11.75 2.17
N LYS A 108 6.18 12.21 1.17
CA LYS A 108 7.46 11.57 0.80
C LYS A 108 8.58 12.10 1.69
N TYR A 109 9.53 11.25 2.08
CA TYR A 109 10.65 11.64 2.95
C TYR A 109 11.97 10.95 2.56
N ASP A 110 13.09 11.63 2.76
CA ASP A 110 14.43 11.22 2.28
C ASP A 110 15.34 10.63 3.39
N LEU A 111 14.79 9.85 4.34
CA LEU A 111 15.48 9.01 5.36
C LEU A 111 15.29 9.39 6.84
N ILE A 112 14.86 10.61 7.20
CA ILE A 112 14.61 10.95 8.61
C ILE A 112 13.10 11.01 8.84
N LEU A 113 12.56 9.97 9.50
CA LEU A 113 11.24 10.05 10.10
C LEU A 113 11.35 10.86 11.39
N ASP A 114 11.06 12.16 11.30
CA ASP A 114 10.81 12.94 12.50
C ASP A 114 9.36 12.69 12.96
N LEU A 115 9.14 12.67 14.27
CA LEU A 115 7.78 12.56 14.84
C LEU A 115 6.88 13.70 14.32
N ASP A 116 7.47 14.85 14.00
CA ASP A 116 6.81 16.02 13.41
C ASP A 116 6.14 15.74 12.05
N ILE A 117 6.54 14.68 11.33
CA ILE A 117 5.91 14.28 10.06
C ILE A 117 4.48 13.79 10.27
N LEU A 118 4.19 13.23 11.46
CA LEU A 118 2.83 12.85 11.82
C LEU A 118 1.96 14.06 12.16
N GLU A 119 2.51 15.23 12.43
CA GLU A 119 1.73 16.43 12.79
C GLU A 119 1.31 17.24 11.56
N HIS A 120 2.14 17.28 10.52
CA HIS A 120 1.93 18.12 9.34
C HIS A 120 1.25 17.33 8.21
N VAL A 121 -0.08 17.27 8.26
CA VAL A 121 -0.88 16.50 7.30
C VAL A 121 -1.83 17.40 6.53
N ARG A 122 -1.87 17.24 5.20
CA ARG A 122 -2.86 17.92 4.36
C ARG A 122 -4.20 17.22 4.44
N CYS A 123 -5.24 17.98 4.72
CA CYS A 123 -6.61 17.47 4.74
C CYS A 123 -7.01 16.94 3.35
N PRO A 124 -7.49 15.69 3.23
CA PRO A 124 -7.81 15.09 1.93
C PRO A 124 -9.01 15.76 1.25
N TYR A 125 -9.85 16.46 2.02
CA TYR A 125 -11.09 17.08 1.54
C TYR A 125 -10.93 18.52 1.07
N CYS A 126 -10.04 19.30 1.67
CA CYS A 126 -9.88 20.74 1.38
C CYS A 126 -8.44 21.20 1.18
N ASP A 127 -7.47 20.28 1.21
CA ASP A 127 -6.03 20.53 1.05
C ASP A 127 -5.38 21.47 2.07
N SER A 128 -6.13 21.89 3.10
CA SER A 128 -5.62 22.71 4.20
C SER A 128 -4.53 21.97 4.97
N GLU A 129 -3.46 22.70 5.30
CA GLU A 129 -2.40 22.27 6.23
C GLU A 129 -2.73 22.56 7.70
N ASP A 130 -3.76 23.38 7.96
CA ASP A 130 -4.28 23.61 9.31
C ASP A 130 -5.06 22.40 9.81
N THR A 131 -4.29 21.39 10.24
CA THR A 131 -4.77 20.13 10.80
C THR A 131 -4.10 19.85 12.14
N THR A 132 -4.75 19.02 12.95
CA THR A 132 -4.27 18.68 14.29
C THR A 132 -4.37 17.17 14.46
N LEU A 133 -3.24 16.55 14.80
CA LEU A 133 -3.20 15.16 15.20
C LEU A 133 -4.06 14.96 16.45
N ARG A 134 -5.07 14.09 16.36
CA ARG A 134 -5.92 13.74 17.50
C ARG A 134 -5.42 12.50 18.22
N THR A 135 -4.99 11.51 17.44
CA THR A 135 -4.39 10.29 17.98
C THR A 135 -3.49 9.67 16.92
N PRO A 136 -2.29 9.18 17.31
CA PRO A 136 -1.43 8.42 16.42
C PRO A 136 -1.96 7.01 16.16
N PHE A 137 -3.17 6.66 16.58
CA PHE A 137 -3.80 5.36 16.37
C PHE A 137 -5.11 5.48 15.59
N GLY A 138 -5.45 4.45 14.83
CA GLY A 138 -6.69 4.34 14.07
C GLY A 138 -7.20 2.90 14.04
N PRO A 139 -8.12 2.55 13.13
CA PRO A 139 -8.69 1.20 13.04
C PRO A 139 -7.62 0.12 12.77
N THR A 140 -6.56 0.50 12.05
CA THR A 140 -5.44 -0.39 11.73
C THR A 140 -4.11 0.33 12.00
N LEU A 141 -3.01 -0.43 12.15
CA LEU A 141 -1.74 0.13 12.64
C LEU A 141 -1.13 1.17 11.70
N CYS A 142 -1.45 1.10 10.41
CA CYS A 142 -1.06 2.06 9.39
C CYS A 142 -1.95 3.33 9.36
N ARG A 143 -2.92 3.47 10.29
CA ARG A 143 -3.84 4.63 10.36
C ARG A 143 -3.61 5.51 11.58
N SER A 144 -3.78 6.81 11.41
CA SER A 144 -3.88 7.83 12.46
C SER A 144 -5.08 8.75 12.22
N MET A 145 -5.60 9.38 13.28
CA MET A 145 -6.74 10.28 13.19
C MET A 145 -6.34 11.74 13.38
N HIS A 146 -6.92 12.59 12.54
CA HIS A 146 -6.66 14.02 12.44
C HIS A 146 -7.95 14.82 12.42
N TYR A 147 -7.86 16.09 12.80
CA TYR A 147 -8.95 17.05 12.65
C TYR A 147 -8.48 18.25 11.85
N CYS A 148 -9.22 18.62 10.81
CA CYS A 148 -8.94 19.83 10.03
C CYS A 148 -9.67 21.02 10.64
N ASN A 149 -8.94 22.07 11.03
CA ASN A 149 -9.55 23.27 11.61
C ASN A 149 -10.23 24.16 10.56
N ASN A 150 -9.83 24.07 9.29
CA ASN A 150 -10.42 24.82 8.19
C ASN A 150 -11.81 24.28 7.78
N CYS A 151 -11.91 23.02 7.34
CA CYS A 151 -13.20 22.43 6.94
C CYS A 151 -13.99 21.80 8.11
N ARG A 152 -13.40 21.74 9.31
CA ARG A 152 -14.00 21.20 10.54
C ARG A 152 -14.40 19.73 10.47
N GLN A 153 -13.63 18.95 9.70
CA GLN A 153 -13.86 17.52 9.53
C GLN A 153 -12.76 16.72 10.22
N MET A 154 -13.16 15.59 10.80
CA MET A 154 -12.23 14.55 11.23
C MET A 154 -11.89 13.66 10.04
N PHE A 155 -10.62 13.25 9.91
CA PHE A 155 -10.15 12.42 8.81
C PHE A 155 -9.04 11.49 9.27
N GLU A 156 -8.80 10.46 8.46
CA GLU A 156 -7.74 9.49 8.68
C GLU A 156 -6.54 9.77 7.79
N GLN A 157 -5.34 9.53 8.29
CA GLN A 157 -4.11 9.54 7.50
C GLN A 157 -3.59 8.10 7.38
N PHE A 158 -3.13 7.74 6.19
CA PHE A 158 -2.26 6.59 6.02
C PHE A 158 -0.84 6.99 6.42
N LYS A 159 -0.33 6.41 7.50
CA LYS A 159 0.88 6.87 8.16
C LYS A 159 2.11 6.80 7.25
N PRO A 160 3.05 7.75 7.42
CA PRO A 160 4.42 7.53 6.97
C PRO A 160 5.00 6.40 7.83
N LEU A 161 5.21 5.23 7.22
CA LEU A 161 5.94 4.09 7.78
C LEU A 161 7.24 3.93 7.01
#